data_AF-A0A9P8PWH8-F1
#
_entry.id   AF-A0A9P8PWH8-F1
#
_cell.length_a   1.000
_cell.length_b   1.000
_cell.length_c   1.000
_cell.angle_alpha   90.00
_cell.angle_beta   90.00
_cell.angle_gamma   90.00
#
_symmetry.space_group_name_H-M   'P 1'
#
loop_
_entity.id
_entity.type
_entity.pdbx_description
1 polymer ?
#
loop_
_entity_poly.entity_id
_entity_poly.type
_entity_poly.pdbx_seq_one_letter_code
_entity_poly.pdbx_strand_id
1 'polypeptide(L)'
;MAKLKAGGILKKTRSITGKTFTKPSIKPQNTRKIIRRFHLLINKKNLIYQKLSNQLNNEINDQNIESFNKTGKESTNPTVEELLNVSNENSLPSLFKLLRKIDYEIVETGGLQKYQIASLHGQESKRGSDSSKWLFDNLPELKSIKDLSALEIGSLSTKNVISKFAQTTRIDLNSNEPGILKQDFMERPTPKESKDRFNIVSCSLVLNFVPNARDRGKMMQRFQEFLKKDDKCAILFIVLPLSCITNSRYCDKDLFTNIVTTLGFEIIKYHEAKKLVYVALKWTGKIKKRKFPKVELHDGPSMNNFCIIIE
;
A
#
# COMPACT_ATOMS: atom_id res chain seq x y z
N MET A 1 -38.01 -37.52 19.40
CA MET A 1 -38.67 -37.45 18.07
C MET A 1 -39.64 -36.27 18.13
N ALA A 2 -39.69 -35.26 17.27
CA ALA A 2 -39.35 -35.16 15.86
C ALA A 2 -38.84 -33.74 15.49
N LYS A 3 -38.16 -33.66 14.34
CA LYS A 3 -37.54 -32.48 13.72
C LYS A 3 -38.58 -31.51 13.16
N LEU A 4 -38.37 -30.21 13.36
CA LEU A 4 -38.95 -29.16 12.51
C LEU A 4 -37.84 -28.48 11.72
N LYS A 5 -37.85 -28.72 10.40
CA LYS A 5 -37.12 -27.95 9.38
C LYS A 5 -37.99 -26.74 9.01
N ALA A 6 -37.39 -25.55 8.95
CA ALA A 6 -37.90 -24.46 8.13
C ALA A 6 -36.71 -23.72 7.51
N GLY A 7 -36.58 -23.86 6.19
CA GLY A 7 -35.54 -23.22 5.38
C GLY A 7 -35.96 -21.82 4.95
N GLY A 8 -35.02 -20.88 5.07
CA GLY A 8 -35.08 -19.58 4.39
C GLY A 8 -33.94 -19.50 3.36
N ILE A 9 -34.20 -19.92 2.12
CA ILE A 9 -33.28 -19.75 0.99
C ILE A 9 -33.38 -18.28 0.55
N LEU A 10 -32.34 -17.49 0.82
CA LEU A 10 -32.15 -16.17 0.20
C LEU A 10 -32.07 -16.35 -1.33
N LYS A 11 -33.16 -16.00 -2.03
CA LYS A 11 -33.24 -16.00 -3.50
C LYS A 11 -32.23 -15.02 -4.07
N LYS A 12 -31.30 -15.53 -4.89
CA LYS A 12 -30.41 -14.74 -5.75
C LYS A 12 -31.25 -13.85 -6.68
N THR A 13 -30.93 -12.56 -6.72
CA THR A 13 -31.52 -11.60 -7.66
C THR A 13 -31.19 -11.98 -9.10
N ARG A 14 -32.22 -12.11 -9.96
CA ARG A 14 -32.11 -12.41 -11.40
C ARG A 14 -32.29 -11.11 -12.19
N SER A 15 -31.53 -10.94 -13.29
CA SER A 15 -31.78 -9.88 -14.27
C SER A 15 -32.95 -10.25 -15.19
N ILE A 16 -33.58 -9.22 -15.78
CA ILE A 16 -34.82 -9.31 -16.58
C ILE A 16 -34.66 -10.18 -17.86
N THR A 17 -33.44 -10.48 -18.29
CA THR A 17 -33.15 -11.31 -19.49
C THR A 17 -32.75 -12.76 -19.18
N GLY A 18 -32.83 -13.22 -17.93
CA GLY A 18 -32.62 -14.64 -17.58
C GLY A 18 -31.19 -15.16 -17.72
N LYS A 19 -30.23 -14.35 -18.20
CA LYS A 19 -28.80 -14.70 -18.22
C LYS A 19 -28.18 -14.39 -16.86
N THR A 20 -27.55 -15.40 -16.25
CA THR A 20 -26.68 -15.23 -15.09
C THR A 20 -25.54 -14.26 -15.46
N PHE A 21 -25.51 -13.10 -14.82
CA PHE A 21 -24.34 -12.22 -14.87
C PHE A 21 -23.17 -12.97 -14.22
N THR A 22 -22.32 -13.58 -15.06
CA THR A 22 -21.01 -14.06 -14.62
C THR A 22 -20.02 -12.94 -14.89
N LYS A 23 -19.50 -12.35 -13.81
CA LYS A 23 -18.42 -11.37 -13.88
C LYS A 23 -17.26 -12.03 -14.67
N PRO A 24 -16.71 -11.41 -15.73
CA PRO A 24 -15.67 -12.05 -16.53
C PRO A 24 -14.44 -12.32 -15.66
N SER A 25 -14.17 -13.60 -15.42
CA SER A 25 -13.07 -14.07 -14.58
C SER A 25 -11.75 -14.02 -15.33
N ILE A 26 -10.88 -13.06 -15.00
CA ILE A 26 -9.50 -13.02 -15.50
C ILE A 26 -8.64 -13.92 -14.61
N LYS A 27 -7.90 -14.88 -15.21
CA LYS A 27 -6.99 -15.77 -14.48
C LYS A 27 -5.98 -14.96 -13.63
N PRO A 28 -5.73 -15.30 -12.34
CA PRO A 28 -4.90 -14.50 -11.42
C PRO A 28 -3.46 -14.22 -11.88
N GLN A 29 -2.90 -15.07 -12.75
CA GLN A 29 -1.56 -14.86 -13.34
C GLN A 29 -1.56 -13.73 -14.36
N ASN A 30 -2.61 -13.61 -15.17
CA ASN A 30 -2.79 -12.53 -16.14
C ASN A 30 -3.05 -11.21 -15.42
N THR A 31 -3.82 -11.24 -14.33
CA THR A 31 -4.05 -10.09 -13.43
C THR A 31 -2.75 -9.48 -12.91
N ARG A 32 -1.81 -10.31 -12.41
CA ARG A 32 -0.50 -9.81 -11.94
C ARG A 32 0.38 -9.25 -13.04
N LYS A 33 0.36 -9.87 -14.23
CA LYS A 33 1.11 -9.37 -15.40
C LYS A 33 0.59 -7.99 -15.82
N ILE A 34 -0.73 -7.82 -15.86
CA ILE A 34 -1.38 -6.53 -16.16
C ILE A 34 -1.01 -5.48 -15.11
N ILE A 35 -1.12 -5.78 -13.82
CA ILE A 35 -0.76 -4.86 -12.74
C ILE A 35 0.72 -4.44 -12.86
N ARG A 36 1.63 -5.40 -13.04
CA ARG A 36 3.07 -5.11 -13.17
C ARG A 36 3.38 -4.26 -14.40
N ARG A 37 2.74 -4.55 -15.53
CA ARG A 37 2.88 -3.75 -16.76
C ARG A 37 2.43 -2.32 -16.52
N PHE A 38 1.28 -2.13 -15.90
CA PHE A 38 0.76 -0.80 -15.61
C PHE A 38 1.67 -0.01 -14.65
N HIS A 39 2.17 -0.64 -13.57
CA HIS A 39 3.14 0.00 -12.67
C HIS A 39 4.44 0.38 -13.39
N LEU A 40 4.93 -0.49 -14.29
CA LEU A 40 6.10 -0.19 -15.11
C LEU A 40 5.85 1.04 -15.99
N LEU A 41 4.70 1.13 -16.65
CA LEU A 41 4.34 2.27 -17.49
C LEU A 41 4.31 3.58 -16.68
N ILE A 42 3.64 3.59 -15.52
CA ILE A 42 3.58 4.77 -14.64
C ILE A 42 4.97 5.18 -14.14
N ASN A 43 5.78 4.21 -13.71
CA ASN A 43 7.14 4.50 -13.26
C ASN A 43 8.00 5.11 -14.37
N LYS A 44 7.88 4.61 -15.61
CA LYS A 44 8.64 5.12 -16.76
C LYS A 44 8.12 6.47 -17.25
N LYS A 45 6.80 6.70 -17.20
CA LYS A 45 6.19 8.01 -17.44
C LYS A 45 6.73 9.08 -16.48
N ASN A 46 6.77 8.78 -15.18
CA ASN A 46 7.32 9.70 -14.18
C ASN A 46 8.81 10.01 -14.42
N LEU A 47 9.59 9.00 -14.81
CA LEU A 47 11.00 9.21 -15.17
C LEU A 47 11.16 10.12 -16.40
N ILE A 48 10.30 9.96 -17.41
CA ILE A 48 10.29 10.84 -18.58
C ILE A 48 9.94 12.27 -18.16
N TYR A 49 8.94 12.47 -17.30
CA TYR A 49 8.60 13.79 -16.76
C TYR A 49 9.75 14.45 -16.02
N GLN A 50 10.49 13.70 -15.20
CA GLN A 50 11.67 14.23 -14.52
C GLN A 50 12.75 14.67 -15.53
N LYS A 51 13.02 13.84 -16.55
CA LYS A 51 14.01 14.16 -17.60
C LYS A 51 13.58 15.39 -18.42
N LEU A 52 12.33 15.43 -18.86
CA LEU A 52 11.77 16.57 -19.61
C LEU A 52 11.81 17.84 -18.76
N SER A 53 11.40 17.75 -17.49
CA SER A 53 11.40 18.91 -16.59
C SER A 53 12.79 19.51 -16.44
N ASN A 54 13.80 18.64 -16.26
CA ASN A 54 15.18 19.05 -16.13
C ASN A 54 15.73 19.67 -17.43
N GLN A 55 15.39 19.10 -18.59
CA GLN A 55 15.90 19.59 -19.88
C GLN A 55 15.22 20.89 -20.35
N LEU A 56 13.94 21.08 -20.02
CA LEU A 56 13.15 22.24 -20.41
C LEU A 56 13.09 23.32 -19.33
N ASN A 57 13.75 23.10 -18.19
CA ASN A 57 13.79 23.99 -17.04
C ASN A 57 12.39 24.49 -16.61
N ASN A 58 11.41 23.59 -16.65
CA ASN A 58 10.03 23.83 -16.30
C ASN A 58 9.44 22.55 -15.70
N GLU A 59 8.54 22.65 -14.73
CA GLU A 59 7.89 21.46 -14.20
C GLU A 59 6.95 20.89 -15.26
N ILE A 60 7.15 19.63 -15.66
CA ILE A 60 6.32 18.95 -16.65
C ILE A 60 5.57 17.79 -16.01
N ASN A 61 4.26 17.76 -16.21
CA ASN A 61 3.36 16.75 -15.67
C ASN A 61 2.13 16.56 -16.56
N ASP A 62 1.20 15.70 -16.13
CA ASP A 62 -0.04 15.40 -16.86
C ASP A 62 -0.90 16.62 -17.19
N GLN A 63 -0.85 17.69 -16.40
CA GLN A 63 -1.72 18.86 -16.56
C GLN A 63 -1.21 19.83 -17.63
N ASN A 64 0.10 19.87 -17.86
CA ASN A 64 0.71 20.87 -18.73
C ASN A 64 1.48 20.27 -19.92
N ILE A 65 1.65 18.95 -19.98
CA ILE A 65 2.42 18.27 -21.05
C ILE A 65 1.94 18.62 -22.45
N GLU A 66 0.63 18.82 -22.66
CA GLU A 66 0.06 19.18 -23.97
C GLU A 66 0.64 20.48 -24.53
N SER A 67 1.02 21.43 -23.66
CA SER A 67 1.61 22.70 -24.07
C SER A 67 3.02 22.54 -24.65
N PHE A 68 3.75 21.49 -24.24
CA PHE A 68 5.11 21.17 -24.66
C PHE A 68 5.17 20.11 -25.76
N ASN A 69 4.13 19.28 -25.88
CA ASN A 69 4.09 18.12 -26.77
C ASN A 69 3.00 18.25 -27.83
N LYS A 70 3.14 19.23 -28.73
CA LYS A 70 2.14 19.56 -29.77
C LYS A 70 2.07 18.56 -30.94
N THR A 71 2.95 17.56 -30.99
CA THR A 71 3.08 16.67 -32.16
C THR A 71 2.42 15.31 -31.95
N GLY A 72 1.44 15.03 -32.82
CA GLY A 72 0.97 13.70 -33.24
C GLY A 72 0.27 12.83 -32.19
N LYS A 73 -0.80 12.14 -32.58
CA LYS A 73 -1.32 10.98 -31.83
C LYS A 73 -0.47 9.76 -32.16
N GLU A 74 -0.16 8.97 -31.16
CA GLU A 74 0.52 7.68 -31.34
C GLU A 74 -0.52 6.56 -31.31
N SER A 75 -0.29 5.49 -32.08
CA SER A 75 -1.20 4.34 -32.19
C SER A 75 -0.54 3.01 -31.81
N THR A 76 0.67 3.09 -31.25
CA THR A 76 1.47 1.92 -30.91
C THR A 76 1.83 1.90 -29.42
N ASN A 77 1.81 0.70 -28.84
CA ASN A 77 2.26 0.49 -27.46
C ASN A 77 3.79 0.54 -27.38
N PRO A 78 4.37 0.98 -26.25
CA PRO A 78 5.80 0.94 -26.03
C PRO A 78 6.31 -0.50 -25.94
N THR A 79 7.42 -0.81 -26.58
CA THR A 79 8.07 -2.12 -26.42
C THR A 79 8.72 -2.23 -25.03
N VAL A 80 9.04 -3.46 -24.60
CA VAL A 80 9.76 -3.65 -23.32
C VAL A 80 11.14 -3.01 -23.38
N GLU A 81 11.82 -3.13 -24.52
CA GLU A 81 13.14 -2.56 -24.75
C GLU A 81 13.12 -1.03 -24.69
N GLU A 82 12.13 -0.39 -25.32
CA GLU A 82 11.91 1.06 -25.23
C GLU A 82 11.74 1.53 -23.77
N LEU A 83 10.96 0.80 -22.97
CA LEU A 83 10.75 1.11 -21.54
C LEU A 83 12.00 0.88 -20.69
N LEU A 84 12.82 -0.12 -21.01
CA LEU A 84 14.07 -0.37 -20.28
C LEU A 84 15.11 0.71 -20.59
N ASN A 85 15.15 1.19 -21.84
CA ASN A 85 16.13 2.17 -22.32
C ASN A 85 15.83 3.62 -21.95
N VAL A 86 14.67 3.93 -21.36
CA VAL A 86 14.30 5.30 -20.90
C VAL A 86 15.40 5.98 -20.07
N SER A 87 16.08 5.21 -19.22
CA SER A 87 17.14 5.75 -18.37
C SER A 87 18.30 6.33 -19.19
N ASN A 88 18.60 5.73 -20.34
CA ASN A 88 19.71 6.09 -21.22
C ASN A 88 19.30 7.06 -22.33
N GLU A 89 18.00 7.21 -22.57
CA GLU A 89 17.46 8.15 -23.57
C GLU A 89 17.46 9.59 -23.04
N ASN A 90 17.97 10.52 -23.85
CA ASN A 90 18.06 11.95 -23.54
C ASN A 90 17.57 12.84 -24.69
N SER A 91 17.20 12.27 -25.83
CA SER A 91 16.61 12.98 -26.96
C SER A 91 15.19 13.42 -26.62
N LEU A 92 14.94 14.74 -26.58
CA LEU A 92 13.61 15.32 -26.37
C LEU A 92 12.56 14.70 -27.31
N PRO A 93 12.78 14.61 -28.64
CA PRO A 93 11.83 13.94 -29.54
C PRO A 93 11.53 12.48 -29.16
N SER A 94 12.54 11.71 -28.76
CA SER A 94 12.37 10.31 -28.35
C SER A 94 11.59 10.19 -27.05
N LEU A 95 11.87 11.05 -26.06
CA LEU A 95 11.18 11.10 -24.78
C LEU A 95 9.69 11.43 -24.96
N PHE A 96 9.38 12.47 -25.76
CA PHE A 96 7.99 12.82 -26.08
C PHE A 96 7.29 11.72 -26.86
N LYS A 97 7.97 11.08 -27.83
CA LYS A 97 7.41 9.94 -28.58
C LYS A 97 7.06 8.78 -27.65
N LEU A 98 7.97 8.42 -26.75
CA LEU A 98 7.74 7.33 -25.83
C LEU A 98 6.65 7.64 -24.80
N LEU A 99 6.56 8.89 -24.36
CA LEU A 99 5.47 9.35 -23.50
C LEU A 99 4.11 9.15 -24.16
N ARG A 100 3.96 9.53 -25.45
CA ARG A 100 2.72 9.30 -26.21
C ARG A 100 2.38 7.82 -26.35
N LYS A 101 3.37 6.96 -26.57
CA LYS A 101 3.17 5.50 -26.59
C LYS A 101 2.63 4.99 -25.25
N ILE A 102 3.23 5.44 -24.14
CA ILE A 102 2.80 5.07 -22.79
C ILE A 102 1.36 5.54 -22.54
N ASP A 103 1.03 6.78 -22.89
CA ASP A 103 -0.32 7.32 -22.73
C ASP A 103 -1.35 6.59 -23.59
N TYR A 104 -0.98 6.23 -24.83
CA TYR A 104 -1.81 5.38 -25.69
C TYR A 104 -2.10 4.00 -25.06
N GLU A 105 -1.09 3.33 -24.48
CA GLU A 105 -1.30 2.05 -23.80
C GLU A 105 -2.20 2.22 -22.56
N ILE A 106 -2.01 3.29 -21.79
CA ILE A 106 -2.80 3.58 -20.58
C ILE A 106 -4.25 3.92 -20.92
N VAL A 107 -4.50 4.82 -21.87
CA VAL A 107 -5.82 5.41 -22.14
C VAL A 107 -6.58 4.62 -23.22
N GLU A 108 -5.99 4.44 -24.40
CA GLU A 108 -6.69 4.02 -25.61
C GLU A 108 -6.82 2.49 -25.74
N THR A 109 -5.82 1.71 -25.31
CA THR A 109 -5.91 0.24 -25.41
C THR A 109 -6.75 -0.43 -24.31
N GLY A 110 -7.50 0.39 -23.57
CA GLY A 110 -8.21 -0.01 -22.38
C GLY A 110 -7.27 -0.45 -21.26
N GLY A 111 -6.00 0.01 -21.26
CA GLY A 111 -5.02 -0.32 -20.22
C GLY A 111 -5.50 0.08 -18.83
N LEU A 112 -6.10 1.26 -18.70
CA LEU A 112 -6.69 1.75 -17.46
C LEU A 112 -7.90 0.93 -17.02
N GLN A 113 -8.81 0.56 -17.93
CA GLN A 113 -9.97 -0.28 -17.60
C GLN A 113 -9.55 -1.71 -17.26
N LYS A 114 -8.63 -2.31 -18.02
CA LYS A 114 -8.02 -3.62 -17.74
C LYS A 114 -7.25 -3.59 -16.43
N TYR A 115 -6.55 -2.50 -16.12
CA TYR A 115 -5.90 -2.27 -14.84
C TYR A 115 -6.91 -2.11 -13.71
N GLN A 116 -7.98 -1.34 -13.88
CA GLN A 116 -9.04 -1.19 -12.86
C GLN A 116 -9.70 -2.54 -12.58
N ILE A 117 -10.07 -3.29 -13.63
CA ILE A 117 -10.62 -4.64 -13.52
C ILE A 117 -9.59 -5.58 -12.89
N ALA A 118 -8.32 -5.55 -13.30
CA ALA A 118 -7.26 -6.39 -12.73
C ALA A 118 -6.90 -5.98 -11.29
N SER A 119 -6.97 -4.71 -10.94
CA SER A 119 -6.78 -4.19 -9.60
C SER A 119 -7.93 -4.66 -8.71
N LEU A 120 -9.18 -4.52 -9.17
CA LEU A 120 -10.37 -5.06 -8.50
C LEU A 120 -10.31 -6.59 -8.33
N HIS A 121 -9.89 -7.35 -9.35
CA HIS A 121 -9.76 -8.81 -9.26
C HIS A 121 -8.52 -9.27 -8.48
N GLY A 122 -7.43 -8.51 -8.54
CA GLY A 122 -6.20 -8.74 -7.76
C GLY A 122 -6.42 -8.43 -6.29
N GLN A 123 -7.31 -7.47 -6.00
CA GLN A 123 -7.90 -7.24 -4.70
C GLN A 123 -8.82 -8.41 -4.30
N GLU A 124 -9.79 -8.83 -5.12
CA GLU A 124 -10.75 -9.90 -4.76
C GLU A 124 -10.10 -11.29 -4.56
N SER A 125 -9.15 -11.71 -5.40
CA SER A 125 -8.60 -13.07 -5.39
C SER A 125 -7.40 -13.28 -4.46
N LYS A 126 -6.97 -12.22 -3.76
CA LYS A 126 -5.73 -12.21 -2.98
C LYS A 126 -5.73 -11.26 -1.78
N ARG A 127 -6.89 -10.75 -1.38
CA ARG A 127 -7.03 -9.93 -0.16
C ARG A 127 -6.49 -10.74 1.01
N GLY A 128 -5.45 -10.21 1.67
CA GLY A 128 -4.79 -10.85 2.78
C GLY A 128 -5.82 -11.28 3.82
N SER A 129 -5.63 -12.46 4.39
CA SER A 129 -6.36 -12.84 5.60
C SER A 129 -6.27 -11.68 6.59
N ASP A 130 -7.39 -11.35 7.22
CA ASP A 130 -7.46 -10.36 8.27
C ASP A 130 -6.33 -10.55 9.30
N SER A 131 -5.29 -9.73 9.18
CA SER A 131 -4.08 -9.84 9.97
C SER A 131 -4.30 -9.41 11.41
N SER A 132 -5.36 -8.64 11.68
CA SER A 132 -5.68 -8.23 13.04
C SER A 132 -6.07 -9.42 13.91
N LYS A 133 -6.53 -10.53 13.32
CA LYS A 133 -6.69 -11.80 14.05
C LYS A 133 -5.40 -12.21 14.74
N TRP A 134 -4.25 -12.14 14.04
CA TRP A 134 -2.96 -12.49 14.64
C TRP A 134 -2.62 -11.58 15.81
N LEU A 135 -2.89 -10.27 15.70
CA LEU A 135 -2.65 -9.31 16.79
C LEU A 135 -3.39 -9.71 18.07
N PHE A 136 -4.71 -9.94 17.97
CA PHE A 136 -5.53 -10.27 19.13
C PHE A 136 -5.35 -11.70 19.65
N ASP A 137 -4.83 -12.62 18.83
CA ASP A 137 -4.43 -13.95 19.30
C ASP A 137 -3.10 -13.91 20.06
N ASN A 138 -2.18 -13.01 19.70
CA ASN A 138 -0.84 -12.92 20.31
C ASN A 138 -0.71 -11.87 21.42
N LEU A 139 -1.67 -10.96 21.53
CA LEU A 139 -1.85 -10.00 22.62
C LEU A 139 -3.29 -10.09 23.15
N PRO A 140 -3.67 -11.21 23.78
CA PRO A 140 -5.03 -11.45 24.24
C PRO A 140 -5.50 -10.43 25.28
N GLU A 141 -4.59 -9.80 26.03
CA GLU A 141 -4.87 -8.73 26.99
C GLU A 141 -5.58 -7.54 26.35
N LEU A 142 -5.37 -7.28 25.05
CA LEU A 142 -6.07 -6.22 24.31
C LEU A 142 -7.58 -6.46 24.29
N LYS A 143 -8.04 -7.72 24.33
CA LYS A 143 -9.47 -8.05 24.31
C LYS A 143 -10.20 -7.60 25.58
N SER A 144 -9.47 -7.36 26.67
CA SER A 144 -10.02 -6.99 27.98
C SER A 144 -9.97 -5.48 28.25
N ILE A 145 -9.35 -4.69 27.37
CA ILE A 145 -9.24 -3.25 27.53
C ILE A 145 -10.59 -2.59 27.20
N LYS A 146 -11.17 -1.89 28.18
CA LYS A 146 -12.37 -1.08 27.97
C LYS A 146 -12.05 0.12 27.07
N ASP A 147 -13.00 0.46 26.21
CA ASP A 147 -12.93 1.64 25.32
C ASP A 147 -11.67 1.68 24.43
N LEU A 148 -11.17 0.50 24.06
CA LEU A 148 -10.04 0.35 23.15
C LEU A 148 -10.37 1.01 21.82
N SER A 149 -9.52 1.93 21.34
CA SER A 149 -9.70 2.58 20.04
C SER A 149 -8.58 2.22 19.06
N ALA A 150 -8.92 2.11 17.78
CA ALA A 150 -7.98 1.75 16.73
C ALA A 150 -8.10 2.63 15.49
N LEU A 151 -6.97 2.95 14.88
CA LEU A 151 -6.87 3.47 13.51
C LEU A 151 -6.33 2.36 12.62
N GLU A 152 -7.13 1.93 11.64
CA GLU A 152 -6.73 0.93 10.65
C GLU A 152 -6.46 1.62 9.31
N ILE A 153 -5.18 1.62 8.91
CA ILE A 153 -4.67 2.23 7.68
C ILE A 153 -4.66 1.17 6.58
N GLY A 154 -5.27 1.49 5.43
CA GLY A 154 -5.42 0.54 4.31
C GLY A 154 -6.45 -0.54 4.59
N SER A 155 -7.52 -0.21 5.33
CA SER A 155 -8.56 -1.17 5.67
C SER A 155 -9.35 -1.56 4.42
N LEU A 156 -9.51 -2.87 4.19
CA LEU A 156 -10.26 -3.42 3.07
C LEU A 156 -11.58 -4.09 3.51
N SER A 157 -11.88 -4.07 4.81
CA SER A 157 -13.13 -4.59 5.34
C SER A 157 -13.48 -4.00 6.69
N THR A 158 -14.74 -3.62 6.85
CA THR A 158 -15.34 -3.26 8.14
C THR A 158 -15.44 -4.42 9.13
N LYS A 159 -15.23 -5.66 8.66
CA LYS A 159 -15.42 -6.89 9.44
C LYS A 159 -14.11 -7.48 9.99
N ASN A 160 -12.99 -6.79 9.84
CA ASN A 160 -11.72 -7.21 10.44
C ASN A 160 -11.87 -7.39 11.95
N VAL A 161 -11.16 -8.35 12.54
CA VAL A 161 -11.22 -8.79 13.93
C VAL A 161 -10.95 -7.64 14.89
N ILE A 162 -10.09 -6.68 14.53
CA ILE A 162 -9.88 -5.46 15.31
C ILE A 162 -11.17 -4.71 15.60
N SER A 163 -12.13 -4.74 14.67
CA SER A 163 -13.42 -4.09 14.78
C SER A 163 -14.35 -4.76 15.80
N LYS A 164 -14.05 -6.00 16.21
CA LYS A 164 -14.78 -6.71 17.26
C LYS A 164 -14.36 -6.31 18.66
N PHE A 165 -13.12 -5.81 18.81
CA PHE A 165 -12.50 -5.54 20.10
C PHE A 165 -12.20 -4.06 20.33
N ALA A 166 -12.16 -3.24 19.26
CA ALA A 166 -11.85 -1.82 19.34
C ALA A 166 -12.84 -0.97 18.53
N GLN A 167 -13.15 0.21 19.05
CA GLN A 167 -13.76 1.29 18.27
C GLN A 167 -12.79 1.72 17.17
N THR A 168 -13.06 1.26 15.94
CA THR A 168 -12.09 1.32 14.85
C THR A 168 -12.47 2.39 13.82
N THR A 169 -11.60 3.38 13.66
CA THR A 169 -11.59 4.29 12.51
C THR A 169 -10.82 3.61 11.38
N ARG A 170 -11.44 3.46 10.21
CA ARG A 170 -10.88 2.76 9.05
C ARG A 170 -10.64 3.76 7.94
N ILE A 171 -9.44 3.76 7.37
CA ILE A 171 -9.08 4.61 6.24
C ILE A 171 -8.46 3.77 5.12
N ASP A 172 -8.70 4.16 3.87
CA ASP A 172 -8.03 3.61 2.69
C ASP A 172 -8.03 4.67 1.57
N LEU A 173 -7.01 4.68 0.71
CA LEU A 173 -6.90 5.66 -0.38
C LEU A 173 -7.99 5.51 -1.45
N ASN A 174 -8.48 4.28 -1.65
CA ASN A 174 -9.37 3.90 -2.75
C ASN A 174 -10.60 3.13 -2.25
N SER A 175 -11.02 3.38 -1.00
CA SER A 175 -12.20 2.72 -0.43
C SER A 175 -13.45 2.97 -1.28
N ASN A 176 -14.22 1.90 -1.47
CA ASN A 176 -15.62 1.95 -1.93
C ASN A 176 -16.57 1.26 -0.93
N GLU A 177 -16.07 0.85 0.25
CA GLU A 177 -16.86 0.14 1.26
C GLU A 177 -17.45 1.14 2.27
N PRO A 178 -18.78 1.13 2.48
CA PRO A 178 -19.40 1.93 3.54
C PRO A 178 -18.77 1.62 4.91
N GLY A 179 -18.40 2.65 5.66
CA GLY A 179 -17.72 2.51 6.95
C GLY A 179 -16.19 2.49 6.89
N ILE A 180 -15.60 2.64 5.70
CA ILE A 180 -14.17 2.90 5.50
C ILE A 180 -14.02 4.26 4.81
N LEU A 181 -13.34 5.18 5.49
CA LEU A 181 -13.14 6.54 5.00
C LEU A 181 -12.12 6.55 3.86
N LYS A 182 -12.47 7.20 2.75
CA LYS A 182 -11.51 7.46 1.68
C LYS A 182 -10.57 8.60 2.10
N GLN A 183 -9.35 8.29 2.51
CA GLN A 183 -8.41 9.27 3.07
C GLN A 183 -6.96 8.79 2.95
N ASP A 184 -6.04 9.73 2.66
CA ASP A 184 -4.60 9.52 2.79
C ASP A 184 -4.15 9.71 4.24
N PHE A 185 -3.42 8.73 4.77
CA PHE A 185 -2.82 8.81 6.11
C PHE A 185 -1.75 9.90 6.22
N MET A 186 -0.96 10.12 5.15
CA MET A 186 0.10 11.12 5.13
C MET A 186 -0.47 12.53 5.16
N GLU A 187 -1.66 12.74 4.60
CA GLU A 187 -2.36 14.03 4.59
C GLU A 187 -3.36 14.18 5.75
N ARG A 188 -3.67 13.09 6.46
CA ARG A 188 -4.58 13.12 7.63
C ARG A 188 -4.05 14.13 8.65
N PRO A 189 -4.83 15.12 9.11
CA PRO A 189 -4.37 16.09 10.09
C PRO A 189 -3.84 15.43 11.37
N THR A 190 -2.75 15.96 11.90
CA THR A 190 -2.19 15.48 13.18
C THR A 190 -3.20 15.73 14.31
N PRO A 191 -3.44 14.75 15.20
CA PRO A 191 -4.36 14.90 16.33
C PRO A 191 -4.00 16.08 17.21
N LYS A 192 -4.95 16.99 17.44
CA LYS A 192 -4.77 18.15 18.34
C LYS A 192 -5.03 17.78 19.80
N GLU A 193 -5.97 16.88 20.03
CA GLU A 193 -6.38 16.46 21.38
C GLU A 193 -6.12 14.97 21.60
N SER A 194 -6.06 14.55 22.87
CA SER A 194 -5.85 13.13 23.24
C SER A 194 -6.99 12.23 22.73
N LYS A 195 -8.22 12.75 22.68
CA LYS A 195 -9.40 12.02 22.17
C LYS A 195 -9.30 11.65 20.69
N ASP A 196 -8.51 12.40 19.91
CA ASP A 196 -8.31 12.18 18.47
C ASP A 196 -7.21 11.14 18.18
N ARG A 197 -6.62 10.56 19.23
CA ARG A 197 -5.57 9.54 19.18
C ARG A 197 -6.14 8.15 19.48
N PHE A 198 -5.36 7.14 19.15
CA PHE A 198 -5.77 5.75 19.20
C PHE A 198 -4.89 4.93 20.13
N ASN A 199 -5.47 3.90 20.76
CA ASN A 199 -4.69 2.90 21.48
C ASN A 199 -3.89 2.01 20.51
N ILE A 200 -4.47 1.72 19.33
CA ILE A 200 -3.85 0.90 18.30
C ILE A 200 -3.76 1.68 16.99
N VAL A 201 -2.59 1.74 16.38
CA VAL A 201 -2.43 2.09 14.97
C VAL A 201 -2.05 0.81 14.21
N SER A 202 -2.91 0.37 13.30
CA SER A 202 -2.73 -0.83 12.49
C SER A 202 -2.39 -0.45 11.05
N CYS A 203 -1.25 -0.95 10.56
CA CYS A 203 -0.73 -0.72 9.22
C CYS A 203 -0.34 -2.08 8.59
N SER A 204 -1.31 -2.75 7.99
CA SER A 204 -1.10 -4.07 7.39
C SER A 204 -0.93 -3.97 5.88
N LEU A 205 0.24 -4.36 5.39
CA LEU A 205 0.56 -4.35 3.96
C LEU A 205 0.39 -2.99 3.27
N VAL A 206 0.57 -1.88 3.99
CA VAL A 206 0.51 -0.51 3.42
C VAL A 206 1.90 0.08 3.24
N LEU A 207 2.74 0.01 4.28
CA LEU A 207 4.08 0.62 4.27
C LEU A 207 4.95 0.11 3.10
N ASN A 208 4.80 -1.14 2.68
CA ASN A 208 5.50 -1.72 1.52
C ASN A 208 5.03 -1.18 0.16
N PHE A 209 3.91 -0.49 0.08
CA PHE A 209 3.41 0.14 -1.15
C PHE A 209 3.70 1.63 -1.25
N VAL A 210 4.14 2.28 -0.16
CA VAL A 210 4.63 3.66 -0.23
C VAL A 210 5.84 3.69 -1.18
N PRO A 211 5.83 4.47 -2.29
CA PRO A 211 6.81 4.33 -3.36
C PRO A 211 8.25 4.68 -2.94
N ASN A 212 8.42 5.80 -2.24
CA ASN A 212 9.73 6.34 -1.88
C ASN A 212 10.17 5.90 -0.47
N ALA A 213 11.47 5.62 -0.32
CA ALA A 213 12.08 5.23 0.96
C ALA A 213 12.01 6.32 2.03
N ARG A 214 12.10 7.59 1.61
CA ARG A 214 11.95 8.74 2.51
C ARG A 214 10.53 8.84 3.05
N ASP A 215 9.53 8.68 2.17
CA ASP A 215 8.13 8.76 2.59
C ASP A 215 7.72 7.56 3.45
N ARG A 216 8.32 6.39 3.25
CA ARG A 216 8.22 5.26 4.21
C ARG A 216 8.72 5.65 5.60
N GLY A 217 9.87 6.32 5.68
CA GLY A 217 10.40 6.82 6.95
C GLY A 217 9.51 7.87 7.60
N LYS A 218 9.02 8.85 6.82
CA LYS A 218 8.05 9.85 7.29
C LYS A 218 6.77 9.19 7.81
N MET A 219 6.24 8.17 7.11
CA MET A 219 5.08 7.41 7.55
C MET A 219 5.34 6.71 8.90
N MET A 220 6.52 6.13 9.08
CA MET A 220 6.92 5.51 10.34
C MET A 220 7.04 6.52 11.49
N GLN A 221 7.63 7.69 11.23
CA GLN A 221 7.69 8.80 12.19
C GLN A 221 6.29 9.29 12.57
N ARG A 222 5.37 9.31 11.59
CA ARG A 222 4.00 9.80 11.77
C ARG A 222 3.13 8.90 12.64
N PHE A 223 3.35 7.58 12.69
CA PHE A 223 2.51 6.66 13.48
C PHE A 223 2.39 7.06 14.96
N GLN A 224 3.48 7.46 15.58
CA GLN A 224 3.48 7.86 17.00
C GLN A 224 2.63 9.11 17.28
N GLU A 225 2.38 9.97 16.29
CA GLU A 225 1.53 11.14 16.45
C GLU A 225 0.06 10.76 16.71
N PHE A 226 -0.34 9.59 16.22
CA PHE A 226 -1.71 9.07 16.33
C PHE A 226 -1.92 8.14 17.52
N LEU A 227 -0.90 7.89 18.35
CA LEU A 227 -1.01 7.03 19.53
C LEU A 227 -1.35 7.83 20.79
N LYS A 228 -2.20 7.27 21.64
CA LYS A 228 -2.45 7.73 23.02
C LYS A 228 -1.23 7.44 23.89
N LYS A 229 -0.28 8.39 23.96
CA LYS A 229 1.04 8.18 24.56
C LYS A 229 1.02 8.00 26.10
N ASP A 230 0.01 8.55 26.76
CA ASP A 230 -0.13 8.50 28.23
C ASP A 230 -0.89 7.24 28.69
N ASP A 231 -1.37 6.44 27.75
CA ASP A 231 -2.10 5.20 28.02
C ASP A 231 -1.12 4.02 28.17
N LYS A 232 -1.45 3.08 29.05
CA LYS A 232 -0.69 1.81 29.20
C LYS A 232 -0.77 0.96 27.92
N CYS A 233 -1.72 1.24 27.04
CA CYS A 233 -1.94 0.58 25.77
C CYS A 233 -1.76 1.53 24.57
N ALA A 234 -0.52 1.66 24.11
CA ALA A 234 -0.14 2.37 22.88
C ALA A 234 0.63 1.42 21.95
N ILE A 235 -0.09 0.79 21.03
CA ILE A 235 0.40 -0.29 20.16
C ILE A 235 0.42 0.16 18.71
N LEU A 236 1.55 -0.04 18.04
CA LEU A 236 1.67 0.00 16.60
C LEU A 236 1.75 -1.44 16.09
N PHE A 237 0.85 -1.80 15.17
CA PHE A 237 0.84 -3.12 14.53
C PHE A 237 1.18 -2.97 13.06
N ILE A 238 2.27 -3.60 12.63
CA ILE A 238 2.76 -3.57 11.25
C ILE A 238 2.79 -4.98 10.67
N VAL A 239 2.32 -5.12 9.44
CA VAL A 239 2.51 -6.34 8.65
C VAL A 239 3.18 -5.97 7.33
N LEU A 240 4.25 -6.68 6.98
CA LEU A 240 4.97 -6.51 5.73
C LEU A 240 5.08 -7.86 5.00
N PRO A 241 5.30 -7.86 3.66
CA PRO A 241 5.84 -9.03 3.00
C PRO A 241 7.15 -9.45 3.66
N LEU A 242 7.34 -10.73 3.94
CA LEU A 242 8.55 -11.25 4.57
C LEU A 242 9.80 -10.87 3.75
N SER A 243 9.69 -10.78 2.43
CA SER A 243 10.77 -10.37 1.54
C SER A 243 11.27 -8.95 1.79
N CYS A 244 10.47 -8.06 2.40
CA CYS A 244 10.92 -6.72 2.81
C CYS A 244 11.99 -6.78 3.90
N ILE A 245 12.05 -7.87 4.66
CA ILE A 245 13.01 -8.07 5.76
C ILE A 245 14.07 -9.11 5.39
N THR A 246 13.70 -10.23 4.78
CA THR A 246 14.62 -11.36 4.58
C THR A 246 15.27 -11.39 3.20
N ASN A 247 14.84 -10.55 2.26
CA ASN A 247 15.34 -10.56 0.87
C ASN A 247 15.46 -9.13 0.30
N SER A 248 15.91 -8.16 1.10
CA SER A 248 16.16 -6.79 0.65
C SER A 248 17.64 -6.39 0.78
N ARG A 249 18.16 -5.65 -0.20
CA ARG A 249 19.51 -5.06 -0.15
C ARG A 249 19.66 -3.99 0.94
N TYR A 250 18.56 -3.34 1.31
CA TYR A 250 18.59 -2.10 2.11
C TYR A 250 17.76 -2.19 3.39
N CYS A 251 17.34 -3.40 3.79
CA CYS A 251 16.58 -3.61 5.00
C CYS A 251 16.69 -5.06 5.46
N ASP A 252 16.94 -5.24 6.75
CA ASP A 252 16.84 -6.52 7.44
C ASP A 252 16.18 -6.33 8.81
N LYS A 253 16.11 -7.42 9.59
CA LYS A 253 15.48 -7.40 10.90
C LYS A 253 16.19 -6.46 11.87
N ASP A 254 17.52 -6.41 11.82
CA ASP A 254 18.32 -5.62 12.75
C ASP A 254 18.21 -4.13 12.43
N LEU A 255 18.29 -3.75 11.15
CA LEU A 255 18.04 -2.38 10.73
C LEU A 255 16.60 -1.95 11.06
N PHE A 256 15.61 -2.80 10.76
CA PHE A 256 14.21 -2.49 11.07
C PHE A 256 14.00 -2.28 12.58
N THR A 257 14.58 -3.14 13.41
CA THR A 257 14.55 -3.02 14.88
C THR A 257 15.20 -1.73 15.35
N ASN A 258 16.38 -1.39 14.82
CA ASN A 258 17.08 -0.15 15.15
C ASN A 258 16.27 1.10 14.77
N ILE A 259 15.58 1.08 13.63
CA ILE A 259 14.70 2.16 13.19
C ILE A 259 13.55 2.34 14.18
N VAL A 260 12.79 1.28 14.45
CA VAL A 260 11.60 1.40 15.33
C VAL A 260 11.99 1.79 16.76
N THR A 261 13.11 1.28 17.28
CA THR A 261 13.66 1.69 18.58
C THR A 261 14.09 3.15 18.61
N THR A 262 14.70 3.66 17.55
CA THR A 262 15.03 5.08 17.44
C THR A 262 13.76 5.94 17.43
N LEU A 263 12.70 5.45 16.79
CA LEU A 263 11.42 6.12 16.72
C LEU A 263 10.59 6.03 18.01
N GLY A 264 11.13 5.43 19.09
CA GLY A 264 10.45 5.35 20.38
C GLY A 264 9.58 4.11 20.57
N PHE A 265 9.76 3.07 19.76
CA PHE A 265 9.02 1.82 19.86
C PHE A 265 9.88 0.64 20.33
N GLU A 266 9.26 -0.30 21.02
CA GLU A 266 9.84 -1.60 21.37
C GLU A 266 9.06 -2.70 20.65
N ILE A 267 9.75 -3.65 20.02
CA ILE A 267 9.11 -4.82 19.43
C ILE A 267 8.73 -5.78 20.55
N ILE A 268 7.43 -5.96 20.79
CA ILE A 268 6.91 -6.88 21.83
C ILE A 268 6.53 -8.25 21.26
N LYS A 269 6.20 -8.31 19.96
CA LYS A 269 6.00 -9.56 19.23
C LYS A 269 6.53 -9.42 17.80
N TYR A 270 7.21 -10.46 17.34
CA TYR A 270 7.75 -10.56 15.99
C TYR A 270 7.55 -11.98 15.48
N HIS A 271 6.92 -12.14 14.32
CA HIS A 271 6.65 -13.46 13.76
C HIS A 271 6.79 -13.46 12.24
N GLU A 272 7.68 -14.32 11.76
CA GLU A 272 7.86 -14.60 10.33
C GLU A 272 6.98 -15.79 9.95
N ALA A 273 5.96 -15.54 9.13
CA ALA A 273 5.19 -16.56 8.45
C ALA A 273 5.74 -16.77 7.03
N LYS A 274 5.21 -17.76 6.30
CA LYS A 274 5.70 -18.15 4.97
C LYS A 274 5.93 -17.00 3.97
N LYS A 275 5.12 -15.93 4.02
CA LYS A 275 5.21 -14.79 3.08
C LYS A 275 5.12 -13.43 3.76
N LEU A 276 4.84 -13.39 5.06
CA LEU A 276 4.51 -12.18 5.79
C LEU A 276 5.31 -12.15 7.08
N VAL A 277 5.64 -10.96 7.53
CA VAL A 277 6.14 -10.71 8.88
C VAL A 277 5.11 -9.88 9.63
N TYR A 278 4.79 -10.30 10.84
CA TYR A 278 3.87 -9.63 11.76
C TYR A 278 4.69 -9.03 12.89
N VAL A 279 4.49 -7.75 13.16
CA VAL A 279 5.21 -7.03 14.20
C VAL A 279 4.23 -6.23 15.04
N ALA A 280 4.16 -6.54 16.32
CA ALA A 280 3.49 -5.70 17.30
C ALA A 280 4.54 -4.92 18.08
N LEU A 281 4.38 -3.60 18.14
CA LEU A 281 5.29 -2.68 18.77
C LEU A 281 4.57 -1.88 19.86
N LYS A 282 5.22 -1.68 20.99
CA LYS A 282 4.74 -0.83 22.07
C LYS A 282 5.45 0.51 22.05
N TRP A 283 4.70 1.60 22.21
CA TRP A 283 5.28 2.92 22.41
C TRP A 283 6.01 2.99 23.76
N THR A 284 7.24 3.51 23.75
CA THR A 284 8.09 3.63 24.95
C THR A 284 8.35 5.08 25.36
N GLY A 285 8.03 6.06 24.51
CA GLY A 285 8.36 7.47 24.74
C GLY A 285 9.83 7.85 24.46
N LYS A 286 10.73 6.87 24.31
CA LYS A 286 12.17 7.08 24.23
C LYS A 286 12.64 7.31 22.79
N ILE A 287 12.40 8.50 22.25
CA ILE A 287 12.85 8.88 20.91
C ILE A 287 14.36 9.21 20.94
N LYS A 288 15.10 8.69 19.96
CA LYS A 288 16.51 9.05 19.75
C LYS A 288 16.66 9.83 18.44
N LYS A 289 17.56 10.81 18.40
CA LYS A 289 17.95 11.47 17.15
C LYS A 289 19.02 10.62 16.46
N ARG A 290 18.62 9.78 15.51
CA ARG A 290 19.54 8.98 14.69
C ARG A 290 19.00 8.88 13.27
N LYS A 291 19.88 9.14 12.30
CA LYS A 291 19.57 9.00 10.88
C LYS A 291 19.80 7.57 10.42
N PHE A 292 19.01 7.15 9.44
CA PHE A 292 19.15 5.89 8.74
C PHE A 292 19.17 6.19 7.24
N PRO A 293 20.35 6.53 6.67
CA PRO A 293 20.47 6.74 5.23
C PRO A 293 20.32 5.40 4.50
N LYS A 294 20.15 5.47 3.17
CA LYS A 294 20.16 4.27 2.33
C LYS A 294 21.57 3.69 2.28
N VAL A 295 21.78 2.58 2.97
CA VAL A 295 23.04 1.82 2.99
C VAL A 295 22.75 0.40 2.52
N GLU A 296 23.58 -0.12 1.63
CA GLU A 296 23.50 -1.52 1.21
C GLU A 296 24.02 -2.42 2.35
N LEU A 297 23.16 -3.30 2.83
CA LEU A 297 23.46 -4.25 3.91
C LEU A 297 23.84 -5.62 3.36
N HIS A 298 23.20 -5.98 2.24
CA HIS A 298 23.31 -7.29 1.60
C HIS A 298 23.44 -7.09 0.10
N ASP A 299 24.26 -7.92 -0.54
CA ASP A 299 24.38 -7.98 -1.99
C ASP A 299 23.97 -9.36 -2.50
N GLY A 300 23.09 -9.37 -3.51
CA GLY A 300 22.54 -10.60 -4.05
C GLY A 300 21.65 -10.34 -5.28
N PRO A 301 21.75 -11.15 -6.35
CA PRO A 301 21.11 -10.86 -7.63
C PRO A 301 19.58 -10.89 -7.57
N SER A 302 18.98 -11.71 -6.70
CA SER A 302 17.52 -11.87 -6.54
C SER A 302 16.90 -11.01 -5.43
N MET A 303 17.68 -10.13 -4.80
CA MET A 303 17.19 -9.30 -3.70
C MET A 303 16.33 -8.14 -4.22
N ASN A 304 15.35 -7.72 -3.42
CA ASN A 304 14.57 -6.52 -3.70
C ASN A 304 15.24 -5.27 -3.10
N ASN A 305 14.66 -4.10 -3.37
CA ASN A 305 15.20 -2.81 -2.97
C ASN A 305 14.34 -2.11 -1.90
N PHE A 306 13.61 -2.86 -1.07
CA PHE A 306 12.83 -2.29 0.01
C PHE A 306 13.76 -1.58 1.01
N CYS A 307 13.54 -0.29 1.20
CA CYS A 307 14.42 0.58 1.97
C CYS A 307 13.60 1.57 2.78
N ILE A 308 13.99 1.87 4.00
CA ILE A 308 13.37 2.89 4.84
C ILE A 308 14.46 3.90 5.18
N ILE A 309 14.22 5.18 4.88
CA ILE A 309 15.18 6.25 5.16
C ILE A 309 14.61 7.15 6.26
N ILE A 310 15.39 7.39 7.31
CA ILE A 310 15.09 8.37 8.37
C ILE A 310 16.16 9.46 8.33
N GLU A 311 15.74 10.73 8.34
CA GLU A 311 16.61 11.90 8.24
C GLU A 311 16.75 12.72 9.53
#